data_AF-A0A7T4MTN6-F1
#
_entry.id   AF-A0A7T4MTN6-F1
#
_cell.length_a   1.000
_cell.length_b   1.000
_cell.length_c   1.000
_cell.angle_alpha   90.00
_cell.angle_beta   90.00
_cell.angle_gamma   90.00
#
_symmetry.space_group_name_H-M   'P 1'
#
loop_
_entity.id
_entity.type
_entity.pdbx_description
1 polymer ?
#
loop_
_entity_poly.entity_id
_entity_poly.type
_entity_poly.pdbx_seq_one_letter_code
_entity_poly.pdbx_strand_id
1 'polypeptide(L)'
;MDAPSCARHGGSRGGEGLGCRAPGPVPPRRRPIRWATLGTVSSPAAAQPSPSDSVRTAPRKRQARRGLILTGTLAGALLLSGCAGAAVTLDPAPDAADPACAPAMVAMPTQLTGLDQRETTAQATTAWGDPAAIVLKCGVHVQEPVADPCVSVNGVDWILAREDDQADPASAASDSPTRATSGSPSPAASSASAGERSEDPTGTWTATTFGRTPAIRVTFDASKVPSSSLLTELDSAVSQIPQTKRCQSVQDLQYHR
;
A
#
# COMPACT_ATOMS: atom_id res chain seq x y z
N MET A 1 38.17 4.56 -46.38
CA MET A 1 37.11 4.15 -47.31
C MET A 1 37.41 2.72 -47.68
N ASP A 2 36.78 1.77 -46.99
CA ASP A 2 37.03 0.34 -47.20
C ASP A 2 35.67 -0.34 -47.29
N ALA A 3 35.41 -0.97 -48.43
CA ALA A 3 34.18 -1.70 -48.71
C ALA A 3 34.29 -3.14 -48.18
N PRO A 4 33.27 -3.71 -47.52
CA PRO A 4 33.28 -5.12 -47.18
C PRO A 4 32.72 -5.97 -48.33
N SER A 5 33.46 -7.02 -48.66
CA SER A 5 33.13 -8.05 -49.63
C SER A 5 32.05 -8.99 -49.08
N CYS A 6 30.96 -9.20 -49.84
CA CYS A 6 29.91 -10.17 -49.50
C CYS A 6 30.15 -11.50 -50.23
N ALA A 7 30.35 -12.59 -49.47
CA ALA A 7 30.33 -13.95 -49.98
C ALA A 7 28.88 -14.45 -50.13
N ARG A 8 28.55 -15.01 -51.30
CA ARG A 8 27.26 -15.65 -51.61
C ARG A 8 27.18 -17.06 -50.99
N HIS A 9 26.12 -17.34 -50.25
CA HIS A 9 25.60 -18.70 -50.07
C HIS A 9 24.24 -18.80 -50.78
N GLY A 10 24.11 -19.80 -51.66
CA GLY A 10 22.86 -20.15 -52.33
C GLY A 10 22.05 -21.15 -51.50
N GLY A 11 20.74 -20.97 -51.45
CA GLY A 11 19.83 -21.89 -50.73
C GLY A 11 18.38 -21.41 -50.66
N SER A 12 17.65 -21.64 -51.76
CA SER A 12 16.20 -21.79 -51.97
C SER A 12 15.17 -21.55 -50.83
N ARG A 13 14.22 -20.65 -51.14
CA ARG A 13 12.75 -20.63 -50.89
C ARG A 13 12.19 -20.44 -49.46
N GLY A 14 11.55 -19.26 -49.29
CA GLY A 14 10.40 -18.97 -48.41
C GLY A 14 10.78 -18.26 -47.10
N GLY A 15 10.41 -17.02 -46.79
CA GLY A 15 9.47 -16.11 -47.44
C GLY A 15 8.63 -15.28 -46.45
N GLU A 16 9.09 -14.96 -45.23
CA GLU A 16 8.50 -13.89 -44.39
C GLU A 16 9.61 -13.10 -43.66
N GLY A 17 9.41 -11.79 -43.56
CA GLY A 17 10.46 -10.76 -43.57
C GLY A 17 11.32 -10.64 -42.30
N LEU A 18 12.64 -10.76 -42.48
CA LEU A 18 13.65 -10.33 -41.51
C LEU A 18 13.99 -8.86 -41.76
N GLY A 19 13.32 -7.97 -41.02
CA GLY A 19 13.65 -6.55 -41.00
C GLY A 19 15.04 -6.30 -40.42
N CYS A 20 15.88 -5.58 -41.17
CA CYS A 20 17.20 -5.11 -40.72
C CYS A 20 17.03 -4.16 -39.53
N ARG A 21 17.33 -4.63 -38.33
CA ARG A 21 17.34 -3.80 -37.11
C ARG A 21 18.59 -2.92 -37.14
N ALA A 22 18.39 -1.61 -37.25
CA ALA A 22 19.46 -0.63 -37.14
C ALA A 22 20.16 -0.72 -35.77
N PRO A 23 21.48 -0.52 -35.69
CA PRO A 23 22.17 -0.43 -34.40
C PRO A 23 21.69 0.83 -33.66
N GLY A 24 21.24 0.64 -32.41
CA GLY A 24 20.80 1.73 -31.54
C GLY A 24 21.93 2.68 -31.13
N PRO A 25 21.60 3.88 -30.64
CA PRO A 25 22.57 4.90 -30.28
C PRO A 25 23.49 4.45 -29.14
N VAL A 26 24.78 4.77 -29.28
CA VAL A 26 25.86 4.50 -28.31
C VAL A 26 25.61 5.29 -27.01
N PRO A 27 25.65 4.68 -25.82
CA PRO A 27 25.52 5.42 -24.57
C PRO A 27 26.74 6.32 -24.31
N PRO A 28 26.57 7.51 -23.73
CA PRO A 28 27.69 8.41 -23.44
C PRO A 28 28.63 7.81 -22.39
N ARG A 29 29.94 8.03 -22.61
CA ARG A 29 31.02 7.63 -21.68
C ARG A 29 30.77 8.23 -20.29
N ARG A 30 30.67 7.36 -19.28
CA ARG A 30 30.64 7.75 -17.86
C ARG A 30 31.93 8.49 -17.50
N ARG A 31 31.81 9.72 -17.01
CA ARG A 31 32.91 10.47 -16.40
C ARG A 31 33.23 9.88 -15.02
N PRO A 32 34.51 9.83 -14.60
CA PRO A 32 34.87 9.41 -13.26
C PRO A 32 34.32 10.39 -12.22
N ILE A 33 33.67 9.85 -11.20
CA ILE A 33 33.15 10.59 -10.05
C ILE A 33 34.34 11.14 -9.27
N ARG A 34 34.49 12.47 -9.23
CA ARG A 34 35.39 13.14 -8.29
C ARG A 34 34.71 13.15 -6.93
N TRP A 35 35.26 12.42 -5.97
CA TRP A 35 34.87 12.55 -4.57
C TRP A 35 35.37 13.90 -4.06
N ALA A 36 34.45 14.85 -3.97
CA ALA A 36 34.70 16.07 -3.20
C ALA A 36 34.78 15.68 -1.72
N THR A 37 35.90 16.03 -1.11
CA THR A 37 36.15 15.95 0.33
C THR A 37 34.98 16.56 1.12
N LEU A 38 34.44 15.76 2.04
CA LEU A 38 33.46 16.18 3.05
C LEU A 38 33.98 17.40 3.81
N GLY A 39 33.40 18.56 3.55
CA GLY A 39 33.50 19.73 4.41
C GLY A 39 32.59 19.51 5.62
N THR A 40 33.17 19.56 6.82
CA THR A 40 32.48 19.53 8.09
C THR A 40 31.54 20.74 8.20
N VAL A 41 30.24 20.54 7.99
CA VAL A 41 29.23 21.55 8.35
C VAL A 41 29.00 21.45 9.85
N SER A 42 29.52 22.44 10.55
CA SER A 42 29.31 22.68 11.98
C SER A 42 27.88 23.17 12.21
N SER A 43 27.03 22.36 12.83
CA SER A 43 25.70 22.76 13.28
C SER A 43 25.80 23.72 14.47
N PRO A 44 25.05 24.85 14.49
CA PRO A 44 24.91 25.65 15.69
C PRO A 44 23.92 24.98 16.65
N ALA A 45 24.41 24.63 17.83
CA ALA A 45 23.60 24.20 18.97
C ALA A 45 22.65 25.33 19.38
N ALA A 46 21.35 25.08 19.28
CA ALA A 46 20.32 25.95 19.82
C ALA A 46 20.44 25.98 21.36
N ALA A 47 20.74 27.18 21.87
CA ALA A 47 20.85 27.49 23.28
C ALA A 47 19.50 27.30 23.98
N GLN A 48 19.52 26.55 25.09
CA GLN A 48 18.42 26.48 26.04
C GLN A 48 18.44 27.73 26.94
N PRO A 49 17.30 28.39 27.19
CA PRO A 49 17.23 29.42 28.22
C PRO A 49 16.99 28.80 29.61
N SER A 50 17.91 29.05 30.54
CA SER A 50 17.74 28.84 31.98
C SER A 50 16.71 29.83 32.56
N PRO A 51 15.86 29.41 33.52
CA PRO A 51 15.10 30.35 34.34
C PRO A 51 15.92 30.73 35.58
N SER A 52 16.46 31.94 35.60
CA SER A 52 16.99 32.57 36.81
C SER A 52 16.00 33.61 37.33
N ASP A 53 15.35 33.22 38.42
CA ASP A 53 15.05 33.98 39.64
C ASP A 53 14.85 35.50 39.65
N SER A 54 13.84 35.87 40.44
CA SER A 54 13.74 37.06 41.30
C SER A 54 13.23 38.37 40.70
N VAL A 55 11.92 38.59 40.82
CA VAL A 55 11.42 39.88 41.35
C VAL A 55 10.36 39.64 42.42
N ARG A 56 10.83 39.77 43.67
CA ARG A 56 10.04 39.91 44.90
C ARG A 56 9.16 41.17 44.79
N THR A 57 7.85 40.98 44.66
CA THR A 57 6.90 42.11 44.66
C THR A 57 6.18 42.17 46.01
N ALA A 58 6.37 43.29 46.71
CA ALA A 58 5.79 43.60 48.02
C ALA A 58 4.25 43.78 47.96
N PRO A 59 3.54 43.67 49.10
CA PRO A 59 2.08 43.79 49.13
C PRO A 59 1.65 45.25 49.36
N ARG A 60 0.73 45.78 48.54
CA ARG A 60 0.02 47.04 48.87
C ARG A 60 -1.48 46.97 48.56
N LYS A 61 -2.22 46.85 49.67
CA LYS A 61 -3.56 47.33 50.05
C LYS A 61 -4.52 47.81 48.93
N ARG A 62 -5.64 47.07 48.86
CA ARG A 62 -7.04 47.48 48.66
C ARG A 62 -7.29 48.96 48.37
N GLN A 63 -7.98 49.24 47.26
CA GLN A 63 -9.00 50.29 47.21
C GLN A 63 -10.10 49.94 46.20
N ALA A 64 -11.31 49.79 46.72
CA ALA A 64 -12.53 49.59 45.96
C ALA A 64 -12.92 50.88 45.23
N ARG A 65 -13.23 50.79 43.94
CA ARG A 65 -14.15 51.71 43.26
C ARG A 65 -15.02 50.95 42.27
N ARG A 66 -16.32 51.02 42.54
CA ARG A 66 -17.42 50.58 41.68
C ARG A 66 -17.47 51.45 40.41
N GLY A 67 -17.76 50.83 39.27
CA GLY A 67 -18.08 51.51 38.01
C GLY A 67 -18.64 50.50 37.00
N LEU A 68 -19.96 50.42 36.93
CA LEU A 68 -20.79 49.59 36.05
C LEU A 68 -20.87 50.23 34.66
N ILE A 69 -20.55 49.50 33.57
CA ILE A 69 -21.32 49.50 32.29
C ILE A 69 -21.19 48.12 31.64
N LEU A 70 -22.32 47.40 31.61
CA LEU A 70 -22.65 46.26 30.75
C LEU A 70 -23.02 46.82 29.37
N THR A 71 -22.44 46.33 28.26
CA THR A 71 -23.12 46.04 26.98
C THR A 71 -22.14 45.62 25.87
N GLY A 72 -22.38 44.44 25.30
CA GLY A 72 -22.16 44.20 23.86
C GLY A 72 -20.87 43.49 23.43
N THR A 73 -20.81 42.16 23.61
CA THR A 73 -20.36 41.18 22.58
C THR A 73 -20.48 39.77 23.16
N LEU A 74 -21.71 39.27 23.29
CA LEU A 74 -22.01 37.87 23.57
C LEU A 74 -22.84 37.28 22.43
N ALA A 75 -22.42 37.55 21.18
CA ALA A 75 -23.08 37.09 19.95
C ALA A 75 -22.02 36.56 18.99
N GLY A 76 -21.35 35.48 19.40
CA GLY A 76 -20.30 34.83 18.63
C GLY A 76 -19.94 33.47 19.20
N ALA A 77 -20.90 32.75 19.78
CA ALA A 77 -20.73 31.31 19.96
C ALA A 77 -20.95 30.69 18.58
N LEU A 78 -19.85 30.56 17.84
CA LEU A 78 -19.83 29.99 16.51
C LEU A 78 -20.54 28.63 16.51
N LEU A 79 -21.58 28.53 15.68
CA LEU A 79 -22.12 27.28 15.18
C LEU A 79 -21.03 26.63 14.29
N LEU A 80 -20.06 25.95 14.89
CA LEU A 80 -19.23 24.98 14.16
C LEU A 80 -20.06 23.70 13.94
N SER A 81 -21.14 23.80 13.18
CA SER A 81 -21.73 22.61 12.54
C SER A 81 -20.85 22.26 11.34
N GLY A 82 -19.67 21.70 11.61
CA GLY A 82 -18.81 21.18 10.56
C GLY A 82 -19.48 19.98 9.91
N CYS A 83 -19.98 20.14 8.69
CA CYS A 83 -20.48 19.05 7.83
C CYS A 83 -19.34 18.22 7.22
N ALA A 84 -18.20 18.11 7.89
CA ALA A 84 -17.14 17.19 7.46
C ALA A 84 -17.65 15.77 7.74
N GLY A 85 -18.02 15.05 6.68
CA GLY A 85 -18.43 13.65 6.79
C GLY A 85 -17.42 12.88 7.63
N ALA A 86 -17.92 12.02 8.54
CA ALA A 86 -17.05 11.29 9.45
C ALA A 86 -16.02 10.49 8.65
N ALA A 87 -14.74 10.78 8.92
CA ALA A 87 -13.63 10.04 8.33
C ALA A 87 -13.73 8.57 8.72
N VAL A 88 -13.31 7.68 7.82
CA VAL A 88 -13.28 6.24 8.08
C VAL A 88 -12.10 5.95 9.02
N THR A 89 -12.41 5.44 10.21
CA THR A 89 -11.39 5.02 11.17
C THR A 89 -10.72 3.75 10.68
N LEU A 90 -9.42 3.83 10.38
CA LEU A 90 -8.60 2.72 9.92
C LEU A 90 -7.30 2.70 10.70
N ASP A 91 -6.69 1.52 10.81
CA ASP A 91 -5.31 1.37 11.23
C ASP A 91 -4.34 1.48 10.04
N PRO A 92 -3.16 2.11 10.21
CA PRO A 92 -2.13 2.12 9.20
C PRO A 92 -1.56 0.71 8.97
N ALA A 93 -0.94 0.50 7.81
CA ALA A 93 -0.11 -0.69 7.58
C ALA A 93 1.24 -0.58 8.30
N PRO A 94 1.97 -1.70 8.54
CA PRO A 94 3.25 -1.70 9.24
C PRO A 94 4.29 -0.70 8.69
N ASP A 95 4.40 -0.60 7.36
CA ASP A 95 5.32 0.34 6.69
C ASP A 95 4.57 1.50 6.02
N ALA A 96 3.45 1.97 6.58
CA ALA A 96 2.66 3.06 6.00
C ALA A 96 3.43 4.39 5.84
N ALA A 97 4.55 4.54 6.56
CA ALA A 97 5.43 5.71 6.48
C ALA A 97 6.56 5.56 5.43
N ASP A 98 6.62 4.45 4.69
CA ASP A 98 7.63 4.27 3.64
C ASP A 98 7.45 5.33 2.54
N PRO A 99 8.51 6.07 2.15
CA PRO A 99 8.41 7.15 1.18
C PRO A 99 7.95 6.69 -0.21
N ALA A 100 8.09 5.41 -0.57
CA ALA A 100 7.58 4.86 -1.82
C ALA A 100 6.05 4.85 -1.89
N CYS A 101 5.34 4.91 -0.76
CA CYS A 101 3.87 5.04 -0.77
C CYS A 101 3.41 6.40 -1.29
N ALA A 102 4.18 7.48 -1.09
CA ALA A 102 3.75 8.84 -1.42
C ALA A 102 3.30 9.02 -2.89
N PRO A 103 4.08 8.65 -3.92
CA PRO A 103 3.65 8.80 -5.31
C PRO A 103 2.44 7.93 -5.64
N ALA A 104 2.32 6.74 -5.06
CA ALA A 104 1.17 5.87 -5.26
C ALA A 104 -0.11 6.48 -4.67
N MET A 105 -0.05 6.98 -3.43
CA MET A 105 -1.21 7.59 -2.77
C MET A 105 -1.68 8.87 -3.46
N VAL A 106 -0.76 9.69 -3.98
CA VAL A 106 -1.09 10.91 -4.74
C VAL A 106 -1.76 10.59 -6.07
N ALA A 107 -1.43 9.44 -6.68
CA ALA A 107 -2.02 8.98 -7.93
C ALA A 107 -3.35 8.22 -7.75
N MET A 108 -3.81 7.99 -6.51
CA MET A 108 -5.07 7.30 -6.26
C MET A 108 -6.25 8.11 -6.84
N PRO A 109 -7.23 7.44 -7.48
CA PRO A 109 -8.34 8.13 -8.09
C PRO A 109 -9.35 8.61 -7.03
N THR A 110 -9.95 9.76 -7.27
CA THR A 110 -11.00 10.33 -6.41
C THR A 110 -12.32 9.56 -6.49
N GLN A 111 -12.49 8.73 -7.54
CA GLN A 111 -13.58 7.77 -7.68
C GLN A 111 -13.00 6.43 -8.13
N LEU A 112 -13.49 5.34 -7.56
CA LEU A 112 -13.03 3.99 -7.88
C LEU A 112 -14.24 3.08 -8.04
N THR A 113 -14.38 2.45 -9.21
CA THR A 113 -15.56 1.66 -9.59
C THR A 113 -16.89 2.41 -9.43
N GLY A 114 -16.86 3.74 -9.62
CA GLY A 114 -18.02 4.63 -9.44
C GLY A 114 -18.34 4.99 -7.97
N LEU A 115 -17.51 4.57 -7.02
CA LEU A 115 -17.63 4.93 -5.60
C LEU A 115 -16.75 6.14 -5.29
N ASP A 116 -17.28 7.12 -4.57
CA ASP A 116 -16.53 8.31 -4.15
C ASP A 116 -15.50 7.99 -3.05
N GLN A 117 -14.33 8.62 -3.15
CA GLN A 117 -13.28 8.56 -2.15
C GLN A 117 -13.75 9.21 -0.83
N ARG A 118 -13.25 8.67 0.28
CA ARG A 118 -13.49 9.16 1.63
C ARG A 118 -12.19 9.49 2.34
N GLU A 119 -12.29 10.47 3.21
CA GLU A 119 -11.27 10.77 4.20
C GLU A 119 -11.08 9.58 5.14
N THR A 120 -9.82 9.29 5.46
CA THR A 120 -9.41 8.22 6.39
C THR A 120 -8.53 8.80 7.48
N THR A 121 -8.48 8.13 8.64
CA THR A 121 -7.71 8.61 9.80
C THR A 121 -6.26 8.10 9.85
N ALA A 122 -5.89 7.16 8.98
CA ALA A 122 -4.58 6.51 8.97
C ALA A 122 -3.71 6.92 7.77
N GLN A 123 -2.40 6.97 8.01
CA GLN A 123 -1.42 7.25 6.96
C GLN A 123 -1.47 6.20 5.85
N ALA A 124 -1.24 6.65 4.62
CA ALA A 124 -1.17 5.81 3.43
C ALA A 124 -2.37 4.84 3.28
N THR A 125 -3.56 5.33 3.67
CA THR A 125 -4.82 4.64 3.48
C THR A 125 -5.78 5.46 2.62
N THR A 126 -6.71 4.78 1.97
CA THR A 126 -7.83 5.41 1.26
C THR A 126 -9.05 4.50 1.36
N ALA A 127 -10.24 5.08 1.42
CA ALA A 127 -11.48 4.33 1.41
C ALA A 127 -12.42 4.88 0.33
N TRP A 128 -13.30 4.04 -0.21
CA TRP A 128 -14.33 4.46 -1.17
C TRP A 128 -15.70 3.87 -0.79
N GLY A 129 -16.77 4.65 -0.99
CA GLY A 129 -18.17 4.27 -0.75
C GLY A 129 -18.70 4.57 0.67
N ASP A 130 -20.04 4.60 0.83
CA ASP A 130 -20.72 4.84 2.11
C ASP A 130 -21.82 3.80 2.42
N PRO A 131 -21.60 2.85 3.36
CA PRO A 131 -20.35 2.58 4.11
C PRO A 131 -19.21 2.15 3.19
N ALA A 132 -17.96 2.23 3.66
CA ALA A 132 -16.79 1.90 2.85
C ALA A 132 -16.87 0.47 2.30
N ALA A 133 -16.89 0.35 0.97
CA ALA A 133 -16.90 -0.94 0.27
C ALA A 133 -15.51 -1.33 -0.24
N ILE A 134 -14.58 -0.38 -0.30
CA ILE A 134 -13.19 -0.56 -0.68
C ILE A 134 -12.32 0.17 0.34
N VAL A 135 -11.32 -0.53 0.87
CA VAL A 135 -10.28 0.04 1.73
C VAL A 135 -8.92 -0.34 1.16
N LEU A 136 -8.06 0.65 0.93
CA LEU A 136 -6.70 0.46 0.46
C LEU A 136 -5.71 0.88 1.54
N LYS A 137 -4.65 0.09 1.71
CA LYS A 137 -3.49 0.40 2.55
C LYS A 137 -2.21 0.18 1.76
N CYS A 138 -1.31 1.17 1.75
CA CYS A 138 0.07 1.00 1.30
C CYS A 138 0.97 0.76 2.51
N GLY A 139 2.04 -0.04 2.36
CA GLY A 139 2.92 -0.38 3.48
C GLY A 139 2.69 -1.77 4.07
N VAL A 140 2.00 -2.68 3.36
CA VAL A 140 1.80 -4.05 3.85
C VAL A 140 2.98 -4.94 3.46
N HIS A 141 3.24 -5.96 4.28
CA HIS A 141 4.17 -7.03 3.93
C HIS A 141 3.43 -8.18 3.24
N VAL A 142 4.08 -8.74 2.22
CA VAL A 142 3.67 -10.00 1.60
C VAL A 142 4.42 -11.11 2.33
N GLN A 143 3.69 -12.11 2.85
CA GLN A 143 4.29 -13.27 3.48
C GLN A 143 4.87 -14.19 2.40
N GLU A 144 6.16 -14.50 2.51
CA GLU A 144 6.82 -15.50 1.66
C GLU A 144 6.98 -16.81 2.45
N PRO A 145 6.72 -17.99 1.83
CA PRO A 145 6.30 -18.20 0.45
C PRO A 145 4.82 -17.86 0.21
N VAL A 146 4.52 -17.32 -0.98
CA VAL A 146 3.14 -17.01 -1.38
C VAL A 146 2.44 -18.30 -1.78
N ALA A 147 1.40 -18.69 -1.04
CA ALA A 147 0.58 -19.87 -1.34
C ALA A 147 -0.74 -19.52 -2.05
N ASP A 148 -1.15 -18.25 -1.97
CA ASP A 148 -2.40 -17.75 -2.52
C ASP A 148 -2.35 -17.54 -4.05
N PRO A 149 -3.50 -17.57 -4.76
CA PRO A 149 -3.56 -17.31 -6.19
C PRO A 149 -2.92 -15.98 -6.59
N CYS A 150 -1.98 -16.03 -7.55
CA CYS A 150 -1.29 -14.88 -8.11
C CYS A 150 -1.81 -14.60 -9.52
N VAL A 151 -2.39 -13.43 -9.75
CA VAL A 151 -2.96 -13.00 -11.04
C VAL A 151 -2.27 -11.74 -11.55
N SER A 152 -2.13 -11.60 -12.87
CA SER A 152 -1.56 -10.40 -13.50
C SER A 152 -2.65 -9.60 -14.20
N VAL A 153 -2.75 -8.31 -13.87
CA VAL A 153 -3.70 -7.36 -14.49
C VAL A 153 -2.90 -6.12 -14.89
N ASN A 154 -2.87 -5.79 -16.18
CA ASN A 154 -2.13 -4.65 -16.74
C ASN A 154 -0.64 -4.58 -16.36
N GLY A 155 -0.01 -5.72 -16.07
CA GLY A 155 1.39 -5.77 -15.67
C GLY A 155 1.62 -5.44 -14.19
N VAL A 156 0.56 -5.40 -13.37
CA VAL A 156 0.64 -5.51 -11.91
C VAL A 156 0.23 -6.92 -11.52
N ASP A 157 1.06 -7.54 -10.69
CA ASP A 157 0.78 -8.86 -10.15
C ASP A 157 0.11 -8.72 -8.78
N TRP A 158 -0.93 -9.51 -8.55
CA TRP A 158 -1.81 -9.44 -7.39
C TRP A 158 -1.98 -10.82 -6.77
N ILE A 159 -1.84 -10.88 -5.45
CA ILE A 159 -2.16 -12.03 -4.62
C ILE A 159 -3.60 -11.84 -4.13
N LEU A 160 -4.47 -12.80 -4.44
CA LEU A 160 -5.88 -12.77 -4.04
C LEU A 160 -6.13 -13.71 -2.87
N ALA A 161 -6.66 -13.19 -1.78
CA ALA A 161 -7.06 -13.97 -0.61
C ALA A 161 -8.44 -13.55 -0.13
N ARG A 162 -9.25 -14.52 0.31
CA ARG A 162 -10.53 -14.27 0.95
C ARG A 162 -10.32 -14.06 2.45
N GLU A 163 -11.06 -13.15 3.06
CA GLU A 163 -10.79 -12.79 4.47
C GLU A 163 -11.06 -13.95 5.45
N ASP A 164 -12.00 -14.87 5.14
CA ASP A 164 -12.26 -16.06 5.96
C ASP A 164 -11.20 -17.16 5.81
N ASP A 165 -10.45 -17.16 4.70
CA ASP A 165 -9.31 -18.06 4.49
C ASP A 165 -8.06 -17.59 5.26
N GLN A 166 -7.98 -16.29 5.57
CA GLN A 166 -6.94 -15.69 6.38
C GLN A 166 -7.27 -15.89 7.87
N ALA A 167 -7.18 -17.14 8.33
CA ALA A 167 -7.28 -17.46 9.75
C ALA A 167 -6.26 -16.64 10.53
N ASP A 168 -6.75 -15.64 11.26
CA ASP A 168 -5.95 -14.80 12.13
C ASP A 168 -5.13 -15.66 13.10
N PRO A 169 -3.79 -15.63 13.07
CA PRO A 169 -2.98 -16.30 14.09
C PRO A 169 -3.23 -15.69 15.49
N ALA A 170 -3.82 -14.49 15.55
CA ALA A 170 -4.28 -13.85 16.78
C ALA A 170 -5.56 -14.48 17.36
N SER A 171 -6.45 -15.01 16.52
CA SER A 171 -7.68 -15.69 16.94
C SER A 171 -7.39 -17.10 17.45
N ALA A 172 -6.36 -17.76 16.92
CA ALA A 172 -5.88 -19.05 17.42
C ALA A 172 -5.23 -18.98 18.81
N ALA A 173 -4.80 -17.78 19.25
CA ALA A 173 -4.18 -17.59 20.57
C ALA A 173 -5.18 -17.36 21.71
N SER A 174 -6.48 -17.24 21.41
CA SER A 174 -7.52 -17.01 22.44
C SER A 174 -8.25 -18.29 22.88
N ASP A 175 -8.05 -19.41 22.19
CA ASP A 175 -8.59 -20.71 22.62
C ASP A 175 -7.59 -21.41 23.56
N SER A 176 -7.68 -21.08 24.84
CA SER A 176 -7.01 -21.86 25.90
C SER A 176 -7.65 -23.25 25.99
N PRO A 177 -6.93 -24.36 25.72
CA PRO A 177 -7.52 -25.68 25.85
C PRO A 177 -7.67 -26.01 27.33
N THR A 178 -8.90 -25.93 27.84
CA THR A 178 -9.23 -26.51 29.13
C THR A 178 -9.27 -28.04 28.98
N ARG A 179 -8.28 -28.66 29.61
CA ARG A 179 -8.03 -30.09 29.86
C ARG A 179 -9.24 -31.07 29.78
N ALA A 180 -8.97 -32.17 29.05
CA ALA A 180 -9.41 -33.57 29.20
C ALA A 180 -10.75 -34.06 28.60
N THR A 181 -10.64 -35.01 27.65
CA THR A 181 -10.94 -36.41 27.96
C THR A 181 -10.15 -37.35 27.03
N SER A 182 -9.56 -38.40 27.62
CA SER A 182 -8.92 -39.48 26.88
C SER A 182 -10.00 -40.35 26.23
N GLY A 183 -10.10 -40.27 24.91
CA GLY A 183 -10.84 -41.21 24.09
C GLY A 183 -10.12 -41.39 22.76
N SER A 184 -9.42 -42.51 22.61
CA SER A 184 -8.87 -42.92 21.31
C SER A 184 -9.99 -43.15 20.30
N PRO A 185 -9.87 -42.64 19.07
CA PRO A 185 -10.51 -43.26 17.92
C PRO A 185 -9.47 -43.99 17.05
N SER A 186 -9.86 -45.18 16.63
CA SER A 186 -9.20 -46.09 15.69
C SER A 186 -9.00 -45.46 14.29
N PRO A 187 -8.09 -45.98 13.45
CA PRO A 187 -7.85 -45.46 12.11
C PRO A 187 -8.89 -46.04 11.15
N ALA A 188 -9.85 -45.24 10.71
CA ALA A 188 -10.72 -45.58 9.60
C ALA A 188 -11.00 -44.33 8.76
N ALA A 189 -10.49 -44.35 7.53
CA ALA A 189 -10.91 -43.52 6.39
C ALA A 189 -10.90 -42.00 6.60
N SER A 190 -9.70 -41.38 6.54
CA SER A 190 -9.59 -40.01 6.04
C SER A 190 -9.53 -40.06 4.51
N SER A 191 -10.67 -40.30 3.87
CA SER A 191 -10.94 -39.64 2.59
C SER A 191 -11.08 -38.15 2.90
N ALA A 192 -9.94 -37.46 2.97
CA ALA A 192 -9.94 -36.01 2.88
C ALA A 192 -10.45 -35.69 1.48
N SER A 193 -11.75 -35.45 1.39
CA SER A 193 -12.29 -34.71 0.26
C SER A 193 -11.52 -33.41 0.24
N ALA A 194 -10.72 -33.21 -0.81
CA ALA A 194 -10.44 -31.88 -1.28
C ALA A 194 -11.80 -31.18 -1.30
N GLY A 195 -12.03 -30.29 -0.32
CA GLY A 195 -13.25 -29.53 -0.27
C GLY A 195 -13.36 -28.88 -1.64
N GLU A 196 -14.41 -29.23 -2.38
CA GLU A 196 -14.87 -28.40 -3.47
C GLU A 196 -15.03 -27.02 -2.84
N ARG A 197 -14.05 -26.14 -3.11
CA ARG A 197 -14.07 -24.76 -2.65
C ARG A 197 -15.41 -24.24 -3.14
N SER A 198 -16.26 -23.84 -2.21
CA SER A 198 -17.47 -23.13 -2.55
C SER A 198 -17.05 -21.96 -3.43
N GLU A 199 -17.30 -22.10 -4.72
CA GLU A 199 -16.97 -21.15 -5.77
C GLU A 199 -18.02 -20.03 -5.70
N ASP A 200 -18.17 -19.47 -4.50
CA ASP A 200 -18.99 -18.31 -4.25
C ASP A 200 -18.06 -17.09 -4.36
N PRO A 201 -18.13 -16.31 -5.45
CA PRO A 201 -17.31 -15.12 -5.58
C PRO A 201 -17.73 -14.02 -4.60
N THR A 202 -18.83 -14.20 -3.86
CA THR A 202 -19.33 -13.20 -2.92
C THR A 202 -18.59 -13.24 -1.58
N GLY A 203 -18.45 -12.07 -0.93
CA GLY A 203 -17.71 -11.91 0.33
C GLY A 203 -16.60 -10.87 0.27
N THR A 204 -15.87 -10.74 1.38
CA THR A 204 -14.74 -9.80 1.51
C THR A 204 -13.46 -10.43 0.99
N TRP A 205 -12.86 -9.78 0.00
CA TRP A 205 -11.61 -10.20 -0.63
C TRP A 205 -10.52 -9.18 -0.39
N THR A 206 -9.29 -9.67 -0.37
CA THR A 206 -8.08 -8.85 -0.39
C THR A 206 -7.31 -9.12 -1.68
N ALA A 207 -6.83 -8.05 -2.32
CA ALA A 207 -5.84 -8.13 -3.37
C ALA A 207 -4.58 -7.38 -2.91
N THR A 208 -3.46 -8.09 -2.81
CA THR A 208 -2.17 -7.52 -2.38
C THR A 208 -1.18 -7.55 -3.55
N THR A 209 -0.54 -6.42 -3.86
CA THR A 209 0.42 -6.35 -4.95
C THR A 209 1.65 -7.23 -4.68
N PHE A 210 2.04 -8.05 -5.65
CA PHE A 210 3.21 -8.92 -5.55
C PHE A 210 4.46 -8.28 -6.16
N GLY A 211 5.61 -8.54 -5.53
CA GLY A 211 6.91 -8.11 -6.01
C GLY A 211 7.16 -6.61 -5.91
N ARG A 212 6.37 -5.86 -5.15
CA ARG A 212 6.56 -4.44 -4.86
C ARG A 212 6.89 -4.27 -3.37
N THR A 213 7.76 -3.33 -3.05
CA THR A 213 8.16 -3.04 -1.67
C THR A 213 8.11 -1.53 -1.45
N PRO A 214 7.23 -1.03 -0.56
CA PRO A 214 6.18 -1.79 0.15
C PRO A 214 5.10 -2.31 -0.80
N ALA A 215 4.29 -3.28 -0.35
CA ALA A 215 3.12 -3.71 -1.09
C ALA A 215 1.89 -2.86 -0.74
N ILE A 216 0.95 -2.80 -1.68
CA ILE A 216 -0.38 -2.21 -1.52
C ILE A 216 -1.39 -3.34 -1.38
N ARG A 217 -2.26 -3.26 -0.38
CA ARG A 217 -3.41 -4.16 -0.21
C ARG A 217 -4.70 -3.37 -0.40
N VAL A 218 -5.60 -3.91 -1.20
CA VAL A 218 -6.99 -3.45 -1.28
C VAL A 218 -7.92 -4.54 -0.75
N THR A 219 -8.76 -4.18 0.21
CA THR A 219 -9.84 -5.02 0.74
C THR A 219 -11.16 -4.51 0.17
N PHE A 220 -11.98 -5.39 -0.38
CA PHE A 220 -13.24 -5.03 -1.03
C PHE A 220 -14.31 -6.10 -0.89
N ASP A 221 -15.58 -5.68 -0.91
CA ASP A 221 -16.73 -6.59 -0.97
C ASP A 221 -17.02 -6.96 -2.44
N ALA A 222 -16.70 -8.19 -2.83
CA ALA A 222 -16.86 -8.67 -4.20
C ALA A 222 -18.33 -8.78 -4.65
N SER A 223 -19.28 -8.65 -3.72
CA SER A 223 -20.72 -8.57 -4.03
C SER A 223 -21.14 -7.17 -4.47
N LYS A 224 -20.33 -6.15 -4.19
CA LYS A 224 -20.59 -4.73 -4.50
C LYS A 224 -19.63 -4.18 -5.54
N VAL A 225 -18.42 -4.72 -5.62
CA VAL A 225 -17.31 -4.16 -6.41
C VAL A 225 -16.78 -5.22 -7.37
N PRO A 226 -16.83 -4.98 -8.70
CA PRO A 226 -16.26 -5.90 -9.68
C PRO A 226 -14.72 -5.88 -9.65
N SER A 227 -14.10 -7.00 -9.30
CA SER A 227 -12.64 -7.11 -9.10
C SER A 227 -11.82 -6.68 -10.32
N SER A 228 -12.27 -7.01 -11.54
CA SER A 228 -11.53 -6.67 -12.77
C SER A 228 -11.45 -5.16 -13.01
N SER A 229 -12.55 -4.42 -12.80
CA SER A 229 -12.57 -2.96 -12.90
C SER A 229 -11.74 -2.33 -11.79
N LEU A 230 -11.91 -2.82 -10.55
CA LEU A 230 -11.15 -2.36 -9.39
C LEU A 230 -9.63 -2.42 -9.63
N LEU A 231 -9.12 -3.59 -10.02
CA LEU A 231 -7.68 -3.79 -10.21
C LEU A 231 -7.14 -3.03 -11.44
N THR A 232 -7.97 -2.84 -12.46
CA THR A 232 -7.59 -2.06 -13.65
C THR A 232 -7.48 -0.57 -13.36
N GLU A 233 -8.44 0.00 -12.62
CA GLU A 233 -8.44 1.43 -12.29
C GLU A 233 -7.31 1.82 -11.33
N LEU A 234 -6.90 0.89 -10.45
CA LEU A 234 -5.77 1.09 -9.53
C LEU A 234 -4.38 1.00 -10.19
N ASP A 235 -4.28 0.48 -11.42
CA ASP A 235 -3.01 0.18 -12.09
C ASP A 235 -2.05 1.38 -12.13
N SER A 236 -2.55 2.56 -12.50
CA SER A 236 -1.73 3.77 -12.64
C SER A 236 -1.10 4.24 -11.32
N ALA A 237 -1.82 4.08 -10.21
CA ALA A 237 -1.38 4.45 -8.88
C ALA A 237 -0.41 3.40 -8.30
N VAL A 238 -0.77 2.12 -8.44
CA VAL A 238 0.06 1.00 -7.96
C VAL A 238 1.39 0.92 -8.72
N SER A 239 1.38 1.23 -10.01
CA SER A 239 2.57 1.21 -10.85
C SER A 239 3.65 2.21 -10.45
N GLN A 240 3.34 3.17 -9.56
CA GLN A 240 4.31 4.10 -8.99
C GLN A 240 5.37 3.43 -8.09
N ILE A 241 5.08 2.26 -7.52
CA ILE A 241 6.05 1.49 -6.71
C ILE A 241 6.67 0.41 -7.59
N PRO A 242 7.96 0.46 -7.96
CA PRO A 242 8.54 -0.46 -8.94
C PRO A 242 8.39 -1.95 -8.58
N GLN A 243 8.14 -2.77 -9.59
CA GLN A 243 8.02 -4.22 -9.44
C GLN A 243 9.36 -4.93 -9.65
N THR A 244 9.73 -5.77 -8.70
CA THR A 244 11.01 -6.50 -8.60
C THR A 244 10.86 -8.01 -8.72
N LYS A 245 9.66 -8.56 -8.43
CA LYS A 245 9.31 -9.98 -8.61
C LYS A 245 8.01 -10.10 -9.38
N ARG A 246 7.80 -11.23 -10.06
CA ARG A 246 6.64 -11.49 -10.93
C ARG A 246 5.97 -12.80 -10.55
N CYS A 247 4.65 -12.93 -10.75
CA CYS A 247 3.98 -14.23 -10.67
C CYS A 247 4.72 -15.21 -11.61
N GLN A 248 5.06 -16.39 -11.12
CA GLN A 248 5.62 -17.44 -11.95
C GLN A 248 4.48 -18.26 -12.56
N SER A 249 4.54 -18.50 -13.86
CA SER A 249 3.61 -19.43 -14.49
C SER A 249 4.02 -20.87 -14.18
N VAL A 250 3.06 -21.80 -14.23
CA VAL A 250 3.36 -23.24 -14.07
C VAL A 250 4.35 -23.71 -15.15
N GLN A 251 4.31 -23.09 -16.33
CA GLN A 251 5.23 -23.36 -17.43
C GLN A 251 6.67 -22.92 -17.12
N ASP A 252 6.87 -21.79 -16.44
CA ASP A 252 8.21 -21.32 -16.05
C ASP A 252 8.86 -22.26 -15.03
N LEU A 253 8.07 -22.81 -14.11
CA LEU A 253 8.54 -23.81 -13.14
C LEU A 253 8.95 -25.13 -13.81
N GLN A 254 8.28 -25.51 -14.90
CA GLN A 254 8.57 -26.73 -15.66
C GLN A 254 9.83 -26.59 -16.53
N TYR A 255 10.16 -25.38 -16.99
CA TYR A 255 11.32 -25.14 -17.84
C TYR A 255 12.66 -25.15 -17.07
N HIS A 256 12.63 -24.96 -15.76
CA HIS A 256 13.82 -24.91 -14.90
C HIS A 256 14.11 -26.20 -14.12
N ARG A 257 13.45 -27.31 -14.48
CA ARG A 257 13.74 -28.65 -13.95
C ARG A 257 14.36 -29.53 -15.03
#